data_AF-A0A7C5DG09-F1
#
_entry.id   AF-A0A7C5DG09-F1
#
_cell.length_a   1.000
_cell.length_b   1.000
_cell.length_c   1.000
_cell.angle_alpha   90.00
_cell.angle_beta   90.00
_cell.angle_gamma   90.00
#
_symmetry.space_group_name_H-M   'P 1'
#
loop_
_entity.id
_entity.type
_entity.pdbx_description
1 polymer ?
#
loop_
_entity_poly.entity_id
_entity_poly.type
_entity_poly.pdbx_seq_one_letter_code
_entity_poly.pdbx_strand_id
1 'polypeptide(L)'
;MQTVTLGDFFGHLNRDDSTLDKLQKKEVFEELRKNLPAQEQALQWKPVWNSVVDHVGKLLDIELAKIMLRAWKNYFDLSKYADTETYPPDRSYLEPLLEHTISSRHKPEIEVEIDRIISKTIAFDITVQLNLKGFTLEITGGKIMKIHTGECRGKGSIKCLDVTLLEKALGTITLPGIIDLDEGIPVE
;
A
#
# COMPACT_ATOMS: atom_id res chain seq x y z
N MET A 1 2.21 16.47 9.28
CA MET A 1 2.75 15.14 9.62
C MET A 1 3.52 14.59 8.42
N GLN A 2 4.74 14.07 8.61
CA GLN A 2 5.45 13.36 7.53
C GLN A 2 4.90 11.94 7.46
N THR A 3 4.18 11.63 6.39
CA THR A 3 3.52 10.33 6.21
C THR A 3 4.40 9.42 5.36
N VAL A 4 4.59 8.18 5.80
CA VAL A 4 5.30 7.15 5.01
C VAL A 4 4.27 6.30 4.29
N THR A 5 4.38 6.21 2.97
CA THR A 5 3.46 5.50 2.06
C THR A 5 4.10 4.24 1.48
N LEU A 6 3.30 3.38 0.84
CA LEU A 6 3.83 2.29 0.02
C LEU A 6 4.68 2.83 -1.14
N GLY A 7 4.41 4.04 -1.63
CA GLY A 7 5.23 4.72 -2.63
C GLY A 7 6.66 4.95 -2.13
N ASP A 8 6.83 5.41 -0.89
CA ASP A 8 8.14 5.57 -0.25
C ASP A 8 8.84 4.22 -0.04
N PHE A 9 8.07 3.19 0.31
CA PHE A 9 8.58 1.82 0.48
C PHE A 9 9.10 1.26 -0.86
N PHE A 10 8.29 1.27 -1.91
CA PHE A 10 8.64 0.67 -3.20
C PHE A 10 9.63 1.54 -3.99
N GLY A 11 9.53 2.86 -3.88
CA GLY A 11 10.23 3.79 -4.75
C GLY A 11 9.63 3.80 -6.16
N HIS A 12 10.46 4.10 -7.16
CA HIS A 12 10.01 4.16 -8.55
C HIS A 12 9.95 2.76 -9.18
N LEU A 13 8.89 2.50 -9.94
CA LEU A 13 8.81 1.32 -10.80
C LEU A 13 9.87 1.37 -11.91
N ASN A 14 10.45 0.22 -12.23
CA ASN A 14 11.37 0.11 -13.35
C ASN A 14 10.62 0.22 -14.68
N ARG A 15 11.20 0.94 -15.65
CA ARG A 15 10.64 1.15 -16.99
C ARG A 15 11.36 0.31 -18.04
N ASP A 16 11.84 -0.87 -17.66
CA ASP A 16 12.61 -1.69 -18.60
C ASP A 16 11.71 -2.26 -19.71
N ASP A 17 12.28 -2.34 -20.91
CA ASP A 17 11.57 -2.81 -22.09
C ASP A 17 11.20 -4.31 -21.97
N SER A 18 11.93 -5.08 -21.14
CA SER A 18 11.66 -6.50 -20.92
C SER A 18 10.33 -6.77 -20.21
N THR A 19 9.90 -5.86 -19.33
CA THR A 19 8.64 -5.93 -18.61
C THR A 19 7.49 -5.58 -19.54
N LEU A 20 7.68 -4.56 -20.38
CA LEU A 20 6.74 -4.19 -21.43
C LEU A 20 6.50 -5.34 -22.42
N ASP A 21 7.55 -6.04 -22.86
CA ASP A 21 7.44 -7.20 -23.76
C ASP A 21 6.64 -8.36 -23.15
N LYS A 22 6.70 -8.55 -21.83
CA LYS A 22 5.90 -9.57 -21.13
C LYS A 22 4.44 -9.16 -21.02
N LEU A 23 4.17 -7.88 -20.78
CA LEU A 23 2.82 -7.34 -20.65
C LEU A 23 2.07 -7.32 -21.98
N GLN A 24 2.74 -6.97 -23.08
CA GLN A 24 2.12 -6.97 -24.41
C GLN A 24 1.58 -8.35 -24.83
N LYS A 25 2.14 -9.43 -24.27
CA LYS A 25 1.70 -10.81 -24.53
C LYS A 25 0.49 -11.23 -23.69
N LYS A 26 -0.01 -10.37 -22.80
CA LYS A 26 -1.17 -10.66 -21.96
C LYS A 26 -2.46 -10.42 -22.72
N GLU A 27 -3.46 -11.26 -22.44
CA GLU A 27 -4.76 -11.24 -23.10
C GLU A 27 -5.40 -9.84 -23.13
N VAL A 28 -5.32 -9.09 -22.02
CA VAL A 28 -5.83 -7.71 -21.95
C VAL A 28 -5.20 -6.80 -23.01
N PHE A 29 -3.90 -6.91 -23.27
CA PHE A 29 -3.20 -6.11 -24.29
C PHE A 29 -3.49 -6.62 -25.71
N GLU A 30 -3.62 -7.93 -25.89
CA GLU A 30 -4.06 -8.52 -27.16
C GLU A 30 -5.50 -8.09 -27.52
N GLU A 31 -6.42 -8.09 -26.56
CA GLU A 31 -7.78 -7.60 -26.74
C GLU A 31 -7.82 -6.10 -27.02
N LEU A 32 -7.07 -5.30 -26.26
CA LEU A 32 -6.92 -3.88 -26.51
C LEU A 32 -6.49 -3.64 -27.96
N ARG A 33 -5.44 -4.33 -28.42
CA ARG A 33 -4.92 -4.21 -29.78
C ARG A 33 -5.93 -4.63 -30.85
N LYS A 34 -6.65 -5.75 -30.65
CA LYS A 34 -7.63 -6.26 -31.64
C LYS A 34 -8.85 -5.37 -31.80
N ASN A 35 -9.26 -4.68 -30.74
CA ASN A 35 -10.46 -3.84 -30.75
C ASN A 35 -10.17 -2.42 -31.27
N LEU A 36 -8.89 -2.06 -31.51
CA LEU A 36 -8.53 -0.78 -32.10
C LEU A 36 -8.81 -0.76 -33.61
N PRO A 37 -9.28 0.39 -34.15
CA PRO A 37 -9.31 0.66 -35.58
C PRO A 37 -7.96 0.35 -36.26
N ALA A 38 -7.98 -0.13 -37.50
CA ALA A 38 -6.76 -0.55 -38.22
C ALA A 38 -5.67 0.54 -38.29
N GLN A 39 -6.06 1.82 -38.33
CA GLN A 39 -5.17 2.98 -38.30
C GLN A 39 -4.44 3.15 -36.95
N GLU A 40 -5.04 2.67 -35.85
CA GLU A 40 -4.54 2.74 -34.48
C GLU A 40 -3.90 1.42 -34.03
N GLN A 41 -4.06 0.30 -34.76
CA GLN A 41 -3.39 -0.96 -34.44
C GLN A 41 -1.84 -0.87 -34.51
N ALA A 42 -1.32 0.15 -35.21
CA ALA A 42 0.10 0.48 -35.27
C ALA A 42 0.60 1.32 -34.07
N LEU A 43 -0.26 1.60 -33.08
CA LEU A 43 0.11 2.38 -31.90
C LEU A 43 1.38 1.80 -31.25
N GLN A 44 2.34 2.67 -30.93
CA GLN A 44 3.41 2.27 -30.03
C GLN A 44 2.81 2.10 -28.63
N TRP A 45 2.97 0.91 -28.04
CA TRP A 45 2.45 0.61 -26.69
C TRP A 45 3.29 1.24 -25.57
N LYS A 46 4.50 1.69 -25.88
CA LYS A 46 5.43 2.26 -24.90
C LYS A 46 4.90 3.55 -24.23
N PRO A 47 4.33 4.54 -24.95
CA PRO A 47 3.67 5.68 -24.32
C PRO A 47 2.47 5.33 -23.44
N VAL A 48 1.61 4.40 -23.88
CA VAL A 48 0.46 3.92 -23.07
C VAL A 48 0.96 3.30 -21.77
N TRP A 49 1.98 2.44 -21.87
CA TRP A 49 2.60 1.82 -20.71
C TRP A 49 3.26 2.83 -19.77
N ASN A 50 3.98 3.81 -20.30
CA ASN A 50 4.58 4.87 -19.50
C ASN A 50 3.51 5.65 -18.72
N SER A 51 2.37 5.96 -19.36
CA SER A 51 1.23 6.62 -18.70
C SER A 51 0.64 5.77 -17.57
N VAL A 52 0.50 4.46 -17.78
CA VAL A 52 0.06 3.51 -16.74
C VAL A 52 1.04 3.52 -15.57
N VAL A 53 2.35 3.39 -15.83
CA VAL A 53 3.40 3.40 -14.80
C VAL A 53 3.41 4.72 -14.02
N ASP A 54 3.22 5.86 -14.68
CA ASP A 54 3.12 7.18 -14.04
C ASP A 54 1.92 7.26 -13.07
N HIS A 55 0.85 6.52 -13.34
CA HIS A 55 -0.32 6.44 -12.46
C HIS A 55 -0.18 5.45 -11.31
N VAL A 56 0.72 4.45 -11.41
CA VAL A 56 0.92 3.49 -10.30
C VAL A 56 1.40 4.18 -9.03
N GLY A 57 2.20 5.26 -9.14
CA GLY A 57 2.60 6.04 -7.98
C GLY A 57 1.42 6.52 -7.13
N LYS A 58 0.31 6.90 -7.77
CA LYS A 58 -0.94 7.30 -7.08
C LYS A 58 -1.63 6.12 -6.40
N LEU A 59 -1.52 4.91 -6.95
CA LEU A 59 -2.06 3.69 -6.32
C LEU A 59 -1.29 3.28 -5.06
N LEU A 60 -0.05 3.75 -4.93
CA LEU A 60 0.84 3.48 -3.80
C LEU A 60 0.75 4.54 -2.71
N ASP A 61 -0.16 5.51 -2.83
CA ASP A 61 -0.48 6.51 -1.80
C ASP A 61 -1.31 5.88 -0.66
N ILE A 62 -0.77 4.79 -0.11
CA ILE A 62 -1.34 4.01 0.99
C ILE A 62 -0.40 4.14 2.17
N GLU A 63 -0.88 4.76 3.24
CA GLU A 63 -0.08 5.04 4.42
C GLU A 63 0.26 3.74 5.19
N LEU A 64 1.54 3.54 5.51
CA LEU A 64 1.97 2.39 6.31
C LEU A 64 1.32 2.39 7.69
N ALA A 65 1.14 3.56 8.31
CA ALA A 65 0.47 3.70 9.60
C ALA A 65 -0.95 3.14 9.56
N LYS A 66 -1.72 3.41 8.50
CA LYS A 66 -3.08 2.88 8.32
C LYS A 66 -3.08 1.35 8.17
N ILE A 67 -2.11 0.79 7.45
CA ILE A 67 -1.94 -0.67 7.33
C ILE A 67 -1.69 -1.28 8.71
N MET A 68 -0.77 -0.70 9.49
CA MET A 68 -0.42 -1.17 10.83
C MET A 68 -1.60 -1.09 11.80
N LEU A 69 -2.25 0.07 11.89
CA LEU A 69 -3.40 0.30 12.76
C LEU A 69 -4.54 -0.67 12.49
N ARG A 70 -4.88 -0.91 11.21
CA ARG A 70 -5.91 -1.87 10.82
C ARG A 70 -5.56 -3.29 11.29
N ALA A 71 -4.31 -3.69 11.15
CA ALA A 71 -3.87 -5.01 11.61
C ALA A 71 -3.93 -5.14 13.13
N TRP A 72 -3.50 -4.11 13.85
CA TRP A 72 -3.48 -4.13 15.31
C TRP A 72 -4.87 -4.19 15.92
N LYS A 73 -5.81 -3.40 15.40
CA LYS A 73 -7.21 -3.44 15.84
C LYS A 73 -7.86 -4.81 15.66
N ASN A 74 -7.43 -5.58 14.67
CA ASN A 74 -7.98 -6.92 14.42
C ASN A 74 -7.35 -8.02 15.29
N TYR A 75 -6.18 -7.78 15.90
CA TYR A 75 -5.39 -8.84 16.54
C TYR A 75 -5.15 -8.60 18.03
N PHE A 76 -4.99 -7.35 18.44
CA PHE A 76 -4.85 -6.97 19.83
C PHE A 76 -6.20 -6.56 20.40
N ASP A 77 -6.50 -6.99 21.63
CA ASP A 77 -7.66 -6.51 22.36
C ASP A 77 -7.40 -5.07 22.87
N LEU A 78 -7.55 -4.11 21.96
CA LEU A 78 -7.49 -2.69 22.28
C LEU A 78 -8.83 -2.17 22.80
N SER A 79 -9.92 -2.94 22.60
CA SER A 79 -11.27 -2.56 23.02
C SER A 79 -11.40 -2.37 24.53
N LYS A 80 -10.57 -3.05 25.32
CA LYS A 80 -10.45 -2.84 26.78
C LYS A 80 -10.25 -1.37 27.17
N TYR A 81 -9.57 -0.58 26.33
CA TYR A 81 -9.31 0.85 26.59
C TYR A 81 -10.52 1.76 26.39
N ALA A 82 -11.66 1.23 25.92
CA ALA A 82 -12.93 1.94 25.87
C ALA A 82 -13.68 1.91 27.22
N ASP A 83 -13.30 1.02 28.15
CA ASP A 83 -13.89 0.97 29.49
C ASP A 83 -13.36 2.12 30.36
N THR A 84 -14.18 3.13 30.60
CA THR A 84 -13.81 4.32 31.37
C THR A 84 -13.68 4.09 32.87
N GLU A 85 -14.24 3.00 33.41
CA GLU A 85 -14.08 2.66 34.83
C GLU A 85 -12.67 2.13 35.09
N THR A 86 -12.19 1.23 34.22
CA THR A 86 -10.84 0.65 34.30
C THR A 86 -9.78 1.58 33.72
N TYR A 87 -10.09 2.28 32.63
CA TYR A 87 -9.20 3.17 31.89
C TYR A 87 -9.76 4.61 31.82
N PRO A 88 -9.62 5.40 32.91
CA PRO A 88 -10.04 6.80 32.93
C PRO A 88 -9.58 7.60 31.70
N PRO A 89 -10.48 8.38 31.08
CA PRO A 89 -10.24 9.01 29.77
C PRO A 89 -9.23 10.15 29.79
N ASP A 90 -8.92 10.68 30.97
CA ASP A 90 -7.93 11.74 31.21
C ASP A 90 -6.49 11.19 31.34
N ARG A 91 -6.32 9.86 31.32
CA ARG A 91 -5.01 9.21 31.45
C ARG A 91 -4.52 8.66 30.12
N SER A 92 -3.19 8.70 29.96
CA SER A 92 -2.50 8.09 28.84
C SER A 92 -1.95 6.72 29.22
N TYR A 93 -2.16 5.76 28.34
CA TYR A 93 -1.74 4.37 28.49
C TYR A 93 -0.77 4.00 27.37
N LEU A 94 0.29 3.27 27.73
CA LEU A 94 1.23 2.72 26.77
C LEU A 94 0.97 1.21 26.65
N GLU A 95 0.57 0.76 25.46
CA GLU A 95 0.39 -0.66 25.14
C GLU A 95 1.54 -1.13 24.23
N PRO A 96 2.54 -1.85 24.76
CA PRO A 96 3.61 -2.43 23.96
C PRO A 96 3.06 -3.57 23.10
N LEU A 97 3.42 -3.58 21.82
CA LEU A 97 3.02 -4.63 20.90
C LEU A 97 4.13 -5.70 20.83
N LEU A 98 3.72 -6.96 20.96
CA LEU A 98 4.62 -8.11 20.76
C LEU A 98 5.21 -8.08 19.36
N GLU A 99 6.39 -8.68 19.16
CA GLU A 99 6.95 -8.83 17.81
C GLU A 99 6.00 -9.64 16.93
N HIS A 100 5.68 -9.11 15.75
CA HIS A 100 4.72 -9.75 14.85
C HIS A 100 4.97 -9.37 13.39
N THR A 101 4.28 -10.07 12.50
CA THR A 101 4.32 -9.82 11.06
C THR A 101 2.94 -9.46 10.56
N ILE A 102 2.85 -8.34 9.86
CA ILE A 102 1.65 -7.91 9.13
C ILE A 102 1.84 -8.25 7.67
N SER A 103 0.85 -8.92 7.07
CA SER A 103 0.77 -9.11 5.62
C SER A 103 -0.45 -8.37 5.09
N SER A 104 -0.27 -7.52 4.09
CA SER A 104 -1.34 -6.78 3.42
C SER A 104 -1.28 -6.98 1.92
N ARG A 105 -2.45 -7.09 1.30
CA ARG A 105 -2.63 -7.24 -0.15
C ARG A 105 -3.64 -6.21 -0.63
N HIS A 106 -3.27 -5.48 -1.68
CA HIS A 106 -4.10 -4.46 -2.31
C HIS A 106 -4.26 -4.80 -3.79
N LYS A 107 -5.48 -4.61 -4.32
CA LYS A 107 -5.81 -4.89 -5.71
C LYS A 107 -6.38 -3.65 -6.41
N PRO A 108 -5.59 -2.59 -6.58
CA PRO A 108 -6.05 -1.44 -7.33
C PRO A 108 -6.09 -1.74 -8.83
N GLU A 109 -6.85 -0.93 -9.54
CA GLU A 109 -7.10 -1.09 -10.96
C GLU A 109 -6.95 0.26 -11.66
N ILE A 110 -6.39 0.26 -12.87
CA ILE A 110 -6.34 1.45 -13.74
C ILE A 110 -7.25 1.19 -14.93
N GLU A 111 -8.24 2.05 -15.12
CA GLU A 111 -9.02 2.08 -16.35
C GLU A 111 -8.25 2.86 -17.42
N VAL A 112 -8.03 2.22 -18.57
CA VAL A 112 -7.40 2.82 -19.73
C VAL A 112 -8.45 3.02 -20.81
N GLU A 113 -8.65 4.27 -21.19
CA GLU A 113 -9.53 4.68 -22.27
C GLU A 113 -8.69 5.13 -23.48
N ILE A 114 -8.95 4.55 -24.66
CA ILE A 114 -8.32 4.95 -25.93
C ILE A 114 -9.40 5.47 -26.86
N ASP A 115 -9.26 6.74 -27.28
CA ASP A 115 -10.14 7.47 -28.20
C ASP A 115 -11.64 7.38 -27.89
N ARG A 116 -11.99 7.13 -26.62
CA ARG A 116 -13.37 6.90 -26.13
C ARG A 116 -14.09 5.71 -26.77
N ILE A 117 -13.33 4.86 -27.47
CA ILE A 117 -13.84 3.69 -28.19
C ILE A 117 -13.62 2.42 -27.37
N ILE A 118 -12.51 2.37 -26.64
CA ILE A 118 -12.14 1.20 -25.82
C ILE A 118 -11.87 1.65 -24.40
N SER A 119 -12.56 1.03 -23.44
CA SER A 119 -12.20 1.05 -22.03
C SER A 119 -11.77 -0.36 -21.62
N LYS A 120 -10.59 -0.48 -21.01
CA LYS A 120 -10.12 -1.72 -20.38
C LYS A 120 -9.48 -1.45 -19.05
N THR A 121 -9.72 -2.38 -18.13
CA THR A 121 -9.16 -2.33 -16.78
C THR A 121 -7.86 -3.12 -16.72
N ILE A 122 -6.80 -2.47 -16.24
CA ILE A 122 -5.51 -3.07 -15.93
C ILE A 122 -5.45 -3.32 -14.42
N ALA A 123 -5.50 -4.60 -14.04
CA ALA A 123 -5.46 -5.00 -12.64
C ALA A 123 -4.02 -5.08 -12.11
N PHE A 124 -3.84 -4.57 -10.90
CA PHE A 124 -2.61 -4.67 -10.13
C PHE A 124 -2.79 -5.54 -8.90
N ASP A 125 -1.70 -6.17 -8.47
CA ASP A 125 -1.63 -6.91 -7.22
C ASP A 125 -0.39 -6.45 -6.45
N ILE A 126 -0.65 -5.74 -5.35
CA ILE A 126 0.39 -5.17 -4.50
C ILE A 126 0.38 -5.95 -3.20
N THR A 127 1.51 -6.57 -2.87
CA THR A 127 1.70 -7.27 -1.60
C THR A 127 2.76 -6.57 -0.77
N VAL A 128 2.53 -6.48 0.52
CA VAL A 128 3.53 -6.00 1.48
C VAL A 128 3.48 -6.88 2.73
N GLN A 129 4.65 -7.19 3.25
CA GLN A 129 4.84 -7.89 4.51
C GLN A 129 5.78 -7.05 5.38
N LEU A 130 5.33 -6.67 6.57
CA LEU A 130 6.05 -5.87 7.55
C LEU A 130 6.33 -6.73 8.79
N ASN A 131 7.60 -6.90 9.14
CA ASN A 131 8.03 -7.45 10.43
C ASN A 131 8.28 -6.28 11.38
N LEU A 132 7.56 -6.26 12.49
CA LEU A 132 7.51 -5.14 13.43
C LEU A 132 7.98 -5.59 14.80
N LYS A 133 8.92 -4.84 15.38
CA LYS A 133 9.48 -5.11 16.70
C LYS A 133 9.63 -3.84 17.52
N GLY A 134 9.15 -3.85 18.76
CA GLY A 134 9.32 -2.74 19.70
C GLY A 134 8.39 -1.55 19.45
N PHE A 135 7.21 -1.78 18.87
CA PHE A 135 6.18 -0.74 18.72
C PHE A 135 5.38 -0.59 20.01
N THR A 136 4.92 0.63 20.29
CA THR A 136 4.05 0.91 21.44
C THR A 136 2.96 1.91 21.03
N LEU A 137 1.73 1.64 21.44
CA LEU A 137 0.60 2.54 21.21
C LEU A 137 0.39 3.42 22.43
N GLU A 138 0.28 4.73 22.21
CA GLU A 138 -0.17 5.69 23.22
C GLU A 138 -1.68 5.87 23.07
N ILE A 139 -2.44 5.45 24.08
CA ILE A 139 -3.89 5.41 24.07
C ILE A 139 -4.44 6.35 25.14
N THR A 140 -5.42 7.19 24.80
CA THR A 140 -6.08 8.11 25.72
C THR A 140 -7.56 8.20 25.36
N GLY A 141 -8.45 8.10 26.35
CA GLY A 141 -9.89 8.20 26.15
C GLY A 141 -10.45 7.24 25.09
N GLY A 142 -9.98 5.99 25.05
CA GLY A 142 -10.41 5.00 24.06
C GLY A 142 -9.92 5.27 22.63
N LYS A 143 -8.91 6.12 22.43
CA LYS A 143 -8.32 6.41 21.13
C LYS A 143 -6.82 6.20 21.14
N ILE A 144 -6.29 5.61 20.08
CA ILE A 144 -4.87 5.55 19.78
C ILE A 144 -4.46 6.95 19.32
N MET A 145 -3.67 7.65 20.12
CA MET A 145 -3.23 9.02 19.87
C MET A 145 -1.88 9.05 19.16
N LYS A 146 -0.95 8.15 19.53
CA LYS A 146 0.39 8.09 18.92
C LYS A 146 0.88 6.67 18.75
N ILE A 147 1.75 6.50 17.77
CA ILE A 147 2.52 5.27 17.54
C ILE A 147 3.98 5.58 17.82
N HIS A 148 4.53 5.01 18.89
CA HIS A 148 5.96 5.00 19.14
C HIS A 148 6.57 3.88 18.29
N THR A 149 7.36 4.26 17.29
CA THR A 149 7.82 3.30 16.27
C THR A 149 9.04 2.53 16.75
N GLY A 150 9.07 1.23 16.45
CA GLY A 150 10.24 0.39 16.65
C GLY A 150 10.94 0.04 15.33
N GLU A 151 11.63 -1.10 15.31
CA GLU A 151 12.22 -1.63 14.09
C GLU A 151 11.13 -2.17 13.16
N CYS A 152 11.15 -1.72 11.91
CA CYS A 152 10.28 -2.20 10.85
C CYS A 152 11.14 -2.75 9.71
N ARG A 153 10.94 -4.01 9.32
CA ARG A 153 11.53 -4.59 8.11
C ARG A 153 10.43 -4.96 7.16
N GLY A 154 10.60 -4.67 5.88
CA GLY A 154 9.53 -4.87 4.91
C GLY A 154 9.98 -5.56 3.64
N LYS A 155 9.15 -6.44 3.12
CA LYS A 155 9.26 -6.92 1.74
C LYS A 155 7.92 -6.76 1.04
N GLY A 156 7.94 -6.59 -0.27
CA GLY A 156 6.72 -6.47 -1.05
C GLY A 156 6.95 -6.70 -2.53
N SER A 157 5.85 -6.83 -3.25
CA SER A 157 5.86 -6.92 -4.71
C SER A 157 4.70 -6.13 -5.32
N ILE A 158 4.91 -5.65 -6.54
CA ILE A 158 3.88 -5.07 -7.39
C ILE A 158 3.81 -5.92 -8.65
N LYS A 159 2.62 -6.45 -8.94
CA LYS A 159 2.34 -7.17 -10.17
C LYS A 159 1.27 -6.45 -10.98
N CYS A 160 1.35 -6.59 -12.29
CA CYS A 160 0.34 -6.15 -13.24
C CYS A 160 0.06 -7.31 -14.19
N LEU A 161 -1.20 -7.75 -14.27
CA LEU A 161 -1.60 -8.91 -15.09
C LEU A 161 -0.69 -10.15 -14.88
N ASP A 162 -0.36 -10.43 -13.62
CA ASP A 162 0.57 -11.48 -13.15
C ASP A 162 2.05 -11.31 -13.58
N VAL A 163 2.41 -10.23 -14.26
CA VAL A 163 3.81 -9.85 -14.50
C VAL A 163 4.33 -9.09 -13.29
N THR A 164 5.42 -9.55 -12.69
CA THR A 164 6.07 -8.82 -11.58
C THR A 164 6.77 -7.59 -12.14
N LEU A 165 6.32 -6.41 -11.72
CA LEU A 165 6.89 -5.12 -12.11
C LEU A 165 8.03 -4.71 -11.16
N LEU A 166 7.86 -5.04 -9.88
CA LEU A 166 8.82 -4.74 -8.84
C LEU A 166 8.70 -5.79 -7.74
N GLU A 167 9.85 -6.26 -7.26
CA GLU A 167 9.96 -6.99 -6.01
C GLU A 167 11.05 -6.31 -5.18
N LYS A 168 10.75 -6.04 -3.91
CA LYS A 168 11.65 -5.30 -3.04
C LYS A 168 11.66 -5.93 -1.66
N ALA A 169 12.84 -6.35 -1.21
CA ALA A 169 13.10 -6.63 0.19
C ALA A 169 13.93 -5.46 0.73
N LEU A 170 13.30 -4.62 1.55
CA LEU A 170 14.02 -3.64 2.34
C LEU A 170 14.54 -4.33 3.60
N GLY A 171 15.73 -3.90 4.03
CA GLY A 171 16.20 -4.17 5.40
C GLY A 171 15.34 -3.40 6.41
N THR A 172 15.96 -2.57 7.23
CA THR A 172 15.22 -1.71 8.15
C THR A 172 14.64 -0.50 7.42
N ILE A 173 13.32 -0.33 7.48
CA ILE A 173 12.59 0.87 7.05
C ILE A 173 12.77 1.93 8.13
N THR A 174 13.25 3.11 7.75
CA THR A 174 13.31 4.25 8.66
C THR A 174 11.90 4.82 8.84
N LEU A 175 11.34 4.65 10.04
CA LEU A 175 10.09 5.28 10.44
C LEU A 175 10.37 6.50 11.32
N PRO A 176 9.46 7.49 11.35
CA PRO A 176 9.54 8.57 12.33
C PRO A 176 9.42 7.99 13.74
N GLY A 177 10.30 8.37 14.67
CA GLY A 177 10.29 7.81 16.04
C GLY A 177 8.92 7.85 16.74
N ILE A 178 8.11 8.86 16.41
CA ILE A 178 6.72 8.98 16.83
C ILE A 178 5.88 9.39 15.62
N ILE A 179 4.75 8.72 15.42
CA ILE A 179 3.69 9.11 14.49
C ILE A 179 2.51 9.61 15.35
N ASP A 180 2.21 10.90 15.25
CA ASP A 180 1.08 11.53 15.93
C ASP A 180 -0.18 11.40 15.07
N LEU A 181 -1.29 10.93 15.64
CA LEU A 181 -2.55 10.67 14.92
C LEU A 181 -3.57 11.81 15.08
N ASP A 182 -3.12 12.98 15.55
CA ASP A 182 -3.92 14.19 15.74
C ASP A 182 -5.15 13.94 16.64
N GLU A 183 -6.34 13.80 16.05
CA GLU A 183 -7.60 13.55 16.79
C GLU A 183 -7.72 12.14 17.38
N GLY A 184 -6.77 11.27 17.04
CA GLY A 184 -6.69 9.89 17.49
C GLY A 184 -7.65 8.95 16.75
N ILE A 185 -7.29 7.67 16.73
CA ILE A 185 -8.07 6.60 16.08
C ILE A 185 -8.77 5.75 17.14
N PRO A 186 -10.11 5.59 17.10
CA PRO A 186 -10.82 4.75 18.05
C PRO A 186 -10.26 3.32 18.12
N VAL A 187 -10.19 2.77 19.33
CA VAL A 187 -9.67 1.42 19.60
C VAL A 187 -10.62 0.29 19.15
N GLU A 188 -11.89 0.62 18.87
CA GLU A 188 -12.94 -0.25 18.32
C GLU A 188 -12.90 -0.35 16.80
#